data_AF-A0A7V9PT09-F1
#
_entry.id   AF-A0A7V9PT09-F1
#
_cell.length_a   1.000
_cell.length_b   1.000
_cell.length_c   1.000
_cell.angle_alpha   90.00
_cell.angle_beta   90.00
_cell.angle_gamma   90.00
#
_symmetry.space_group_name_H-M   'P 1'
#
loop_
_entity.id
_entity.type
_entity.pdbx_description
1 polymer ?
#
loop_
_entity_poly.entity_id
_entity_poly.type
_entity_poly.pdbx_seq_one_letter_code
_entity_poly.pdbx_strand_id
1 'polypeptide(L)'
;MDALTLLVVATLALLAGLALGTLVGAAVLRRDQHTATDHVRASVQATAQVVAPVRDSLEQFAVRLRELESSGVAWHSKLQAQVESVRLTGETLRRETQGLATALRRPQVRGQWGEMHLRRAVELAGMVERCDFTLQPSVRGDDGLLRPDLLVRLAGGRQVVVDAKVPLDAFLSATQAAADDAADAHQVSADHMGRHARQVRSHIDALAQKAYWRQFAPTPELVVMFLPGEAFLSQALEADPGLLEYAATRRVVPATPTTLIALLRTVSYAWSQETLAHGAREVQLVGRELYERLATMGEHVDRLGRSLTSAVGAYNKAVASLESRVLVSARRMHDLEVGSAELVSPAPVGEAVRPLGAPELLDPQAPGRAERAARRAG
;
A
#
# COMPACT_ATOMS: atom_id res chain seq x y z
N MET A 1 1.59 44.10 -88.05
CA MET A 1 1.08 43.83 -86.68
C MET A 1 1.13 45.13 -85.93
N ASP A 2 -0.02 45.70 -85.59
CA ASP A 2 -0.09 47.02 -84.96
C ASP A 2 0.40 46.93 -83.52
N ALA A 3 1.17 47.93 -83.07
CA ALA A 3 1.78 47.99 -81.74
C ALA A 3 0.78 47.74 -80.59
N LEU A 4 -0.49 48.08 -80.81
CA LEU A 4 -1.59 47.88 -79.87
C LEU A 4 -1.91 46.40 -79.65
N THR A 5 -1.78 45.55 -80.68
CA THR A 5 -1.99 44.10 -80.56
C THR A 5 -0.89 43.39 -79.77
N LEU A 6 0.37 43.81 -79.94
CA LEU A 6 1.51 43.28 -79.18
C LEU A 6 1.41 43.62 -77.69
N LEU A 7 0.95 44.82 -77.35
CA LEU A 7 0.78 45.26 -75.96
C LEU A 7 -0.34 44.48 -75.24
N VAL A 8 -1.45 44.20 -75.95
CA VAL A 8 -2.57 43.42 -75.42
C VAL A 8 -2.18 41.95 -75.19
N VAL A 9 -1.41 41.34 -76.10
CA VAL A 9 -0.94 39.96 -75.93
C VAL A 9 0.07 39.85 -74.78
N ALA A 10 0.99 40.81 -74.64
CA ALA A 10 1.97 40.81 -73.55
C ALA A 10 1.32 40.97 -72.16
N THR A 11 0.30 41.84 -72.06
CA THR A 11 -0.44 42.04 -70.80
C THR A 11 -1.30 40.83 -70.44
N LEU A 12 -1.96 40.18 -71.41
CA LEU A 12 -2.68 38.94 -71.18
C LEU A 12 -1.75 37.79 -70.75
N ALA A 13 -0.56 37.67 -71.35
CA ALA A 13 0.42 36.67 -70.97
C ALA A 13 0.94 36.88 -69.54
N LEU A 14 1.19 38.13 -69.12
CA LEU A 14 1.63 38.46 -67.77
C LEU A 14 0.53 38.14 -66.72
N LEU A 15 -0.72 38.47 -67.03
CA LEU A 15 -1.86 38.17 -66.16
C LEU A 15 -2.11 36.66 -66.05
N ALA A 16 -1.98 35.91 -67.14
CA ALA A 16 -2.06 34.45 -67.12
C ALA A 16 -0.93 33.82 -66.28
N GLY A 17 0.30 34.34 -66.38
CA GLY A 17 1.43 33.90 -65.57
C GLY A 17 1.25 34.14 -64.07
N LEU A 18 0.76 35.33 -63.68
CA LEU A 18 0.46 35.66 -62.28
C LEU A 18 -0.69 34.82 -61.73
N ALA A 19 -1.73 34.58 -62.52
CA ALA A 19 -2.86 33.73 -62.13
C ALA A 19 -2.40 32.28 -61.92
N LEU A 20 -1.56 31.74 -62.81
CA LEU A 20 -1.05 30.38 -62.68
C LEU A 20 -0.09 30.22 -61.49
N GLY A 21 0.81 31.20 -61.29
CA GLY A 21 1.74 31.20 -60.16
C GLY A 21 1.05 31.29 -58.79
N THR A 22 0.00 32.09 -58.68
CA THR A 22 -0.80 32.20 -57.44
C THR A 22 -1.62 30.93 -57.18
N LEU A 23 -2.17 30.28 -58.21
CA LEU A 23 -2.88 29.01 -58.10
C LEU A 23 -1.96 27.86 -57.65
N VAL A 24 -0.78 27.73 -58.26
CA VAL A 24 0.20 26.69 -57.91
C VAL A 24 0.77 26.95 -56.51
N GLY A 25 1.10 28.19 -56.19
CA GLY A 25 1.56 28.57 -54.84
C GLY A 25 0.53 28.24 -53.76
N ALA A 26 -0.75 28.56 -53.99
CA ALA A 26 -1.83 28.24 -53.07
C ALA A 26 -2.06 26.73 -52.92
N ALA A 27 -1.89 25.95 -54.00
CA ALA A 27 -2.04 24.50 -53.96
C ALA A 27 -0.92 23.79 -53.17
N VAL A 28 0.32 24.28 -53.28
CA VAL A 28 1.47 23.75 -52.52
C VAL A 28 1.36 24.10 -51.04
N LEU A 29 1.01 25.35 -50.72
CA LEU A 29 0.79 25.80 -49.33
C LEU A 29 -0.35 25.04 -48.62
N ARG A 30 -1.41 24.67 -49.35
CA ARG A 30 -2.51 23.86 -48.79
C ARG A 30 -2.12 22.41 -48.53
N ARG A 31 -1.21 21.81 -49.32
CA ARG A 31 -0.74 20.43 -49.12
C ARG A 31 0.13 20.29 -47.87
N ASP A 32 0.99 21.27 -47.59
CA ASP A 32 1.85 21.27 -46.39
C ASP A 32 1.06 21.52 -45.09
N GLN A 33 -0.05 22.25 -45.15
CA GLN A 33 -0.87 22.50 -43.96
C GLN A 33 -1.65 21.27 -43.48
N HIS A 34 -2.16 20.44 -44.40
CA HIS A 34 -2.97 19.27 -44.04
C HIS A 34 -2.14 18.13 -43.42
N THR A 35 -0.95 17.86 -43.94
CA THR A 35 -0.03 16.85 -43.39
C THR A 35 0.46 17.24 -42.00
N ALA A 36 0.74 18.52 -41.77
CA ALA A 36 1.11 19.03 -40.45
C ALA A 36 0.00 18.85 -39.40
N THR A 37 -1.26 19.11 -39.75
CA THR A 37 -2.38 19.00 -38.79
C THR A 37 -2.75 17.56 -38.41
N ASP A 38 -2.62 16.62 -39.36
CA ASP A 38 -2.95 15.21 -39.11
C ASP A 38 -1.88 14.52 -38.26
N HIS A 39 -0.60 14.85 -38.47
CA HIS A 39 0.49 14.37 -37.61
C HIS A 39 0.41 14.93 -36.18
N VAL A 40 -0.03 16.18 -36.00
CA VAL A 40 -0.28 16.76 -34.68
C VAL A 40 -1.44 16.05 -33.98
N ARG A 41 -2.56 15.78 -34.65
CA ARG A 41 -3.70 15.04 -34.05
C ARG A 41 -3.34 13.59 -33.67
N ALA A 42 -2.62 12.87 -34.53
CA ALA A 42 -2.18 11.51 -34.24
C ALA A 42 -1.18 11.47 -33.07
N SER A 43 -0.30 12.47 -32.95
CA SER A 43 0.63 12.59 -31.83
C SER A 43 -0.11 12.85 -30.50
N VAL A 44 -1.16 13.66 -30.49
CA VAL A 44 -1.97 13.95 -29.29
C VAL A 44 -2.72 12.71 -28.79
N GLN A 45 -3.27 11.89 -29.70
CA GLN A 45 -3.99 10.65 -29.32
C GLN A 45 -3.05 9.54 -28.84
N ALA A 46 -1.88 9.37 -29.46
CA ALA A 46 -0.88 8.40 -29.02
C ALA A 46 -0.25 8.79 -27.67
N THR A 47 -0.04 10.08 -27.41
CA THR A 47 0.50 10.57 -26.13
C THR A 47 -0.53 10.45 -25.00
N ALA A 48 -1.82 10.60 -25.30
CA ALA A 48 -2.90 10.37 -24.33
C ALA A 48 -2.95 8.91 -23.83
N GLN A 49 -2.59 7.93 -24.67
CA GLN A 49 -2.58 6.51 -24.28
C GLN A 49 -1.38 6.11 -23.40
N VAL A 50 -0.26 6.83 -23.49
CA VAL A 50 0.95 6.55 -22.69
C VAL A 50 0.87 7.21 -21.30
N VAL A 51 0.14 8.31 -21.16
CA VAL A 51 0.03 9.07 -19.90
C VAL A 51 -1.25 8.73 -19.10
N ALA A 52 -2.26 8.16 -19.75
CA ALA A 52 -3.49 7.70 -19.09
C ALA A 52 -3.25 6.76 -17.88
N PRO A 53 -2.34 5.76 -17.93
CA PRO A 53 -2.12 4.86 -16.81
C PRO A 53 -1.57 5.55 -15.56
N VAL A 54 -0.75 6.60 -15.73
CA VAL A 54 -0.16 7.36 -14.63
C VAL A 54 -1.20 8.29 -14.00
N ARG A 55 -2.07 8.89 -14.84
CA ARG A 55 -3.20 9.71 -14.36
C ARG A 55 -4.18 8.88 -13.55
N ASP A 56 -4.55 7.71 -14.07
CA ASP A 56 -5.47 6.80 -13.39
C ASP A 56 -4.86 6.28 -12.08
N SER A 57 -3.54 6.05 -12.04
CA SER A 57 -2.84 5.64 -10.81
C SER A 57 -2.84 6.74 -9.74
N LEU A 58 -2.67 8.02 -10.12
CA LEU A 58 -2.70 9.16 -9.19
C LEU A 58 -4.12 9.51 -8.71
N GLU A 59 -5.12 9.39 -9.58
CA GLU A 59 -6.53 9.52 -9.17
C GLU A 59 -6.93 8.39 -8.21
N GLN A 60 -6.52 7.15 -8.49
CA GLN A 60 -6.71 6.03 -7.57
C GLN A 60 -6.00 6.26 -6.24
N PHE A 61 -4.80 6.86 -6.24
CA PHE A 61 -4.09 7.19 -5.00
C PHE A 61 -4.82 8.26 -4.19
N ALA A 62 -5.32 9.32 -4.83
CA ALA A 62 -6.08 10.39 -4.17
C ALA A 62 -7.46 9.94 -3.65
N VAL A 63 -8.09 8.97 -4.32
CA VAL A 63 -9.30 8.30 -3.83
C VAL A 63 -8.98 7.43 -2.61
N ARG A 64 -7.90 6.64 -2.65
CA ARG A 64 -7.45 5.82 -1.50
C ARG A 64 -7.03 6.66 -0.29
N LEU A 65 -6.46 7.85 -0.51
CA LEU A 65 -6.11 8.76 0.58
C LEU A 65 -7.35 9.32 1.29
N ARG A 66 -8.41 9.65 0.53
CA ARG A 66 -9.69 10.09 1.09
C ARG A 66 -10.47 8.97 1.79
N GLU A 67 -10.33 7.73 1.32
CA GLU A 67 -10.82 6.54 2.04
C GLU A 67 -10.08 6.32 3.36
N LEU A 68 -8.78 6.66 3.44
CA LEU A 68 -8.03 6.61 4.70
C LEU A 68 -8.48 7.69 5.70
N GLU A 69 -8.83 8.89 5.25
CA GLU A 69 -9.39 9.93 6.12
C GLU A 69 -10.80 9.60 6.63
N SER A 70 -11.67 9.05 5.77
CA SER A 70 -13.02 8.61 6.17
C SER A 70 -13.01 7.39 7.09
N SER A 71 -11.91 6.62 7.07
CA SER A 71 -11.70 5.47 7.95
C SER A 71 -11.68 5.83 9.44
N GLY A 72 -11.44 7.09 9.84
CA GLY A 72 -11.38 7.49 11.26
C GLY A 72 -12.73 7.45 12.01
N VAL A 73 -13.84 7.77 11.33
CA VAL A 73 -15.20 7.67 11.91
C VAL A 73 -15.74 6.25 11.80
N ALA A 74 -15.44 5.58 10.67
CA ALA A 74 -15.71 4.15 10.52
C ALA A 74 -14.92 3.31 11.55
N TRP A 75 -13.73 3.77 11.96
CA TRP A 75 -12.89 3.14 12.97
C TRP A 75 -13.56 3.11 14.33
N HIS A 76 -14.08 4.25 14.82
CA HIS A 76 -14.80 4.30 16.09
C HIS A 76 -16.04 3.40 16.08
N SER A 77 -16.80 3.41 15.00
CA SER A 77 -17.99 2.57 14.84
C SER A 77 -17.64 1.08 14.78
N LYS A 78 -16.58 0.70 14.05
CA LYS A 78 -16.12 -0.69 13.94
C LYS A 78 -15.50 -1.19 15.25
N LEU A 79 -14.77 -0.35 15.98
CA LEU A 79 -14.25 -0.69 17.31
C LEU A 79 -15.40 -0.90 18.30
N GLN A 80 -16.39 0.00 18.32
CA GLN A 80 -17.57 -0.12 19.19
C GLN A 80 -18.39 -1.37 18.86
N ALA A 81 -18.62 -1.66 17.58
CA ALA A 81 -19.29 -2.88 17.13
C ALA A 81 -18.49 -4.15 17.48
N GLN A 82 -17.17 -4.10 17.40
CA GLN A 82 -16.31 -5.20 17.83
C GLN A 82 -16.38 -5.41 19.33
N VAL A 83 -16.28 -4.37 20.14
CA VAL A 83 -16.43 -4.44 21.61
C VAL A 83 -17.78 -5.04 22.00
N GLU A 84 -18.86 -4.62 21.34
CA GLU A 84 -20.19 -5.18 21.59
C GLU A 84 -20.29 -6.65 21.17
N SER A 85 -19.68 -7.03 20.05
CA SER A 85 -19.59 -8.43 19.62
C SER A 85 -18.80 -9.30 20.62
N VAL A 86 -17.72 -8.76 21.19
CA VAL A 86 -16.96 -9.45 22.25
C VAL A 86 -17.85 -9.61 23.49
N ARG A 87 -18.58 -8.57 23.90
CA ARG A 87 -19.51 -8.61 25.04
C ARG A 87 -20.58 -9.69 24.88
N LEU A 88 -21.22 -9.75 23.71
CA LEU A 88 -22.24 -10.76 23.39
C LEU A 88 -21.67 -12.19 23.37
N THR A 89 -20.45 -12.35 22.89
CA THR A 89 -19.76 -13.64 22.87
C THR A 89 -19.42 -14.09 24.30
N GLY A 90 -18.94 -13.17 25.14
CA GLY A 90 -18.72 -13.41 26.57
C GLY A 90 -19.99 -13.86 27.31
N GLU A 91 -21.15 -13.28 26.98
CA GLU A 91 -22.44 -13.70 27.55
C GLU A 91 -22.89 -15.10 27.10
N THR A 92 -22.58 -15.49 25.86
CA THR A 92 -22.89 -16.83 25.34
C THR A 92 -22.01 -17.88 26.02
N LEU A 93 -20.71 -17.59 26.13
CA LEU A 93 -19.74 -18.40 26.87
C LEU A 93 -20.15 -18.55 28.34
N ARG A 94 -20.59 -17.46 29.00
CA ARG A 94 -21.07 -17.47 30.39
C ARG A 94 -22.23 -18.44 30.61
N ARG A 95 -23.22 -18.45 29.71
CA ARG A 95 -24.37 -19.37 29.78
C ARG A 95 -23.98 -20.83 29.61
N GLU A 96 -23.05 -21.13 28.70
CA GLU A 96 -22.50 -22.50 28.55
C GLU A 96 -21.71 -22.96 29.79
N THR A 97 -21.19 -22.03 30.59
CA THR A 97 -20.31 -22.31 31.74
C THR A 97 -21.08 -22.68 33.02
N GLN A 98 -22.30 -22.17 33.23
CA GLN A 98 -23.07 -22.43 34.46
C GLN A 98 -23.43 -23.91 34.68
N GLY A 99 -23.39 -24.75 33.65
CA GLY A 99 -23.64 -26.20 33.74
C GLY A 99 -22.44 -27.08 34.08
N LEU A 100 -21.21 -26.54 34.18
CA LEU A 100 -19.97 -27.35 34.19
C LEU A 100 -19.19 -27.38 35.52
N ALA A 101 -19.71 -26.77 36.60
CA ALA A 101 -18.98 -26.56 37.86
C ALA A 101 -18.37 -27.86 38.46
N THR A 102 -19.11 -28.97 38.44
CA THR A 102 -18.66 -30.26 38.99
C THR A 102 -17.57 -30.92 38.13
N ALA A 103 -17.63 -30.73 36.81
CA ALA A 103 -16.67 -31.30 35.87
C ALA A 103 -15.29 -30.61 35.95
N LEU A 104 -15.28 -29.31 36.23
CA LEU A 104 -14.07 -28.48 36.35
C LEU A 104 -13.21 -28.75 37.60
N ARG A 105 -13.72 -29.51 38.58
CA ARG A 105 -12.92 -29.97 39.72
C ARG A 105 -11.82 -30.96 39.29
N ARG A 106 -12.06 -31.76 38.24
CA ARG A 106 -11.06 -32.70 37.71
C ARG A 106 -9.96 -31.94 36.96
N PRO A 107 -8.67 -32.10 37.33
CA PRO A 107 -7.57 -31.35 36.70
C PRO A 107 -7.46 -31.53 35.18
N GLN A 108 -7.69 -32.74 34.67
CA GLN A 108 -7.63 -33.05 33.24
C GLN A 108 -8.73 -32.33 32.44
N VAL A 109 -9.97 -32.39 32.91
CA VAL A 109 -11.12 -31.72 32.27
C VAL A 109 -10.92 -30.21 32.29
N ARG A 110 -10.43 -29.67 33.40
CA ARG A 110 -10.12 -28.24 33.55
C ARG A 110 -9.03 -27.77 32.59
N GLY A 111 -7.97 -28.55 32.40
CA GLY A 111 -6.91 -28.25 31.45
C GLY A 111 -7.42 -28.21 30.00
N GLN A 112 -8.16 -29.24 29.59
CA GLN A 112 -8.77 -29.31 28.26
C GLN A 112 -9.77 -28.18 28.01
N TRP A 113 -10.55 -27.85 29.03
CA TRP A 113 -11.52 -26.75 28.98
C TRP A 113 -10.83 -25.39 28.82
N GLY A 114 -9.76 -25.13 29.60
CA GLY A 114 -8.95 -23.93 29.47
C GLY A 114 -8.31 -23.80 28.08
N GLU A 115 -7.77 -24.88 27.53
CA GLU A 115 -7.17 -24.89 26.19
C GLU A 115 -8.23 -24.63 25.09
N MET A 116 -9.41 -25.27 25.21
CA MET A 116 -10.52 -25.06 24.28
C MET A 116 -10.98 -23.60 24.29
N HIS A 117 -11.16 -23.00 25.46
CA HIS A 117 -11.53 -21.59 25.58
C HIS A 117 -10.45 -20.65 25.04
N LEU A 118 -9.17 -20.94 25.28
CA LEU A 118 -8.06 -20.17 24.76
C LEU A 118 -8.04 -20.20 23.22
N ARG A 119 -8.13 -21.41 22.63
CA ARG A 119 -8.21 -21.58 21.17
C ARG A 119 -9.39 -20.81 20.60
N ARG A 120 -10.57 -20.97 21.20
CA ARG A 120 -11.79 -20.32 20.73
C ARG A 120 -11.71 -18.79 20.79
N ALA A 121 -11.15 -18.24 21.86
CA ALA A 121 -10.96 -16.80 21.99
C ALA A 121 -10.05 -16.25 20.87
N VAL A 122 -8.98 -16.95 20.54
CA VAL A 122 -8.02 -16.52 19.51
C VAL A 122 -8.64 -16.62 18.10
N GLU A 123 -9.38 -17.70 17.82
CA GLU A 123 -10.15 -17.83 16.57
C GLU A 123 -11.18 -16.69 16.40
N LEU A 124 -11.90 -16.35 17.48
CA LEU A 124 -12.87 -15.24 17.49
C LEU A 124 -12.21 -13.87 17.34
N ALA A 125 -10.94 -13.74 17.69
CA ALA A 125 -10.13 -12.56 17.39
C ALA A 125 -9.77 -12.44 15.90
N GLY A 126 -10.12 -13.45 15.08
CA GLY A 126 -9.87 -13.50 13.64
C GLY A 126 -8.53 -14.12 13.27
N MET A 127 -7.88 -14.81 14.21
CA MET A 127 -6.57 -15.41 14.02
C MET A 127 -6.70 -16.84 13.48
N VAL A 128 -5.79 -17.24 12.60
CA VAL A 128 -5.77 -18.56 11.97
C VAL A 128 -4.66 -19.42 12.58
N GLU A 129 -5.02 -20.65 12.98
CA GLU A 129 -4.06 -21.60 13.55
C GLU A 129 -2.95 -21.95 12.54
N ARG A 130 -1.71 -22.06 13.01
CA ARG A 130 -0.48 -22.26 12.22
C ARG A 130 -0.03 -21.09 11.36
N CYS A 131 -0.89 -20.09 11.12
CA CYS A 131 -0.51 -18.83 10.44
C CYS A 131 -0.22 -17.73 11.46
N ASP A 132 -1.22 -17.42 12.30
CA ASP A 132 -1.18 -16.32 13.25
C ASP A 132 -0.92 -16.81 14.67
N PHE A 133 -1.16 -18.08 14.97
CA PHE A 133 -0.84 -18.62 16.30
C PHE A 133 -0.43 -20.09 16.28
N THR A 134 0.18 -20.53 17.38
CA THR A 134 0.58 -21.91 17.60
C THR A 134 0.29 -22.28 19.04
N LEU A 135 -0.41 -23.39 19.25
CA LEU A 135 -0.71 -23.94 20.57
C LEU A 135 0.45 -24.79 21.07
N GLN A 136 0.74 -24.66 22.36
CA GLN A 136 1.75 -25.42 23.09
C GLN A 136 3.12 -25.53 22.38
N PRO A 137 3.65 -24.45 21.78
CA PRO A 137 4.91 -24.52 21.06
C PRO A 137 6.03 -24.89 22.03
N SER A 138 6.92 -25.77 21.60
CA SER A 138 8.14 -26.09 22.35
C SER A 138 9.25 -25.19 21.83
N VAL A 139 9.73 -24.28 22.67
CA VAL A 139 10.77 -23.32 22.32
C VAL A 139 11.98 -23.59 23.21
N ARG A 140 13.15 -23.76 22.59
CA ARG A 140 14.41 -23.81 23.32
C ARG A 140 14.91 -22.39 23.53
N GLY A 141 14.97 -21.99 24.80
CA GLY A 141 15.65 -20.78 25.23
C GLY A 141 16.98 -21.08 25.92
N ASP A 142 17.70 -20.03 26.26
CA ASP A 142 18.98 -20.10 26.97
C ASP A 142 18.83 -20.75 28.37
N ASP A 143 17.66 -20.59 29.01
CA ASP A 143 17.33 -21.16 30.32
C ASP A 143 16.63 -22.55 30.25
N GLY A 144 16.53 -23.15 29.05
CA GLY A 144 15.96 -24.48 28.84
C GLY A 144 14.71 -24.51 27.95
N LEU A 145 13.97 -25.62 27.99
CA LEU A 145 12.77 -25.82 27.18
C LEU A 145 11.57 -25.10 27.81
N LEU A 146 11.07 -24.08 27.13
CA LEU A 146 9.86 -23.35 27.52
C LEU A 146 8.70 -23.78 26.62
N ARG A 147 7.54 -23.96 27.25
CA ARG A 147 6.32 -24.40 26.57
C ARG A 147 5.15 -23.55 27.07
N PRO A 148 4.95 -22.34 26.50
CA PRO A 148 3.74 -21.58 26.76
C PRO A 148 2.52 -22.30 26.17
N ASP A 149 1.32 -22.00 26.66
CA ASP A 149 0.11 -22.63 26.13
C ASP A 149 -0.26 -22.13 24.74
N LEU A 150 0.10 -20.88 24.42
CA LEU A 150 -0.15 -20.26 23.13
C LEU A 150 0.92 -19.21 22.80
N LEU A 151 1.34 -19.19 21.54
CA LEU A 151 2.15 -18.14 20.95
C LEU A 151 1.40 -17.54 19.76
N VAL A 152 1.10 -16.24 19.82
CA VAL A 152 0.47 -15.49 18.73
C VAL A 152 1.54 -14.68 18.01
N ARG A 153 1.62 -14.79 16.69
CA ARG A 153 2.44 -13.97 15.82
C ARG A 153 1.62 -12.81 15.28
N LEU A 154 2.22 -11.64 15.26
CA LEU A 154 1.60 -10.38 14.90
C LEU A 154 2.35 -9.74 13.73
N ALA A 155 1.72 -8.75 13.11
CA ALA A 155 2.35 -7.91 12.10
C ALA A 155 3.65 -7.27 12.63
N GLY A 156 4.62 -7.04 11.73
CA GLY A 156 5.94 -6.52 12.11
C GLY A 156 6.84 -7.56 12.80
N GLY A 157 6.54 -8.85 12.66
CA GLY A 157 7.35 -9.95 13.20
C GLY A 157 7.20 -10.15 14.71
N ARG A 158 6.29 -9.40 15.36
CA ARG A 158 6.13 -9.45 16.80
C ARG A 158 5.39 -10.68 17.27
N GLN A 159 5.57 -11.05 18.53
CA GLN A 159 4.92 -12.23 19.11
C GLN A 159 4.22 -11.85 20.41
N VAL A 160 3.17 -12.55 20.81
CA VAL A 160 2.52 -12.42 22.12
C VAL A 160 2.44 -13.81 22.72
N VAL A 161 2.96 -13.94 23.93
CA VAL A 161 2.97 -15.20 24.68
C VAL A 161 1.77 -15.19 25.61
N VAL A 162 0.99 -16.27 25.57
CA VAL A 162 -0.17 -16.47 26.43
C VAL A 162 0.00 -17.78 27.19
N ASP A 163 -0.15 -17.73 28.51
CA ASP A 163 -0.11 -18.87 29.43
C ASP A 163 -1.48 -18.95 30.10
N ALA A 164 -2.14 -20.10 29.99
CA ALA A 164 -3.48 -20.36 30.50
C ALA A 164 -3.38 -21.28 31.71
N LYS A 165 -3.47 -20.70 32.91
CA LYS A 165 -3.62 -21.47 34.13
C LYS A 165 -4.94 -21.19 34.80
N VAL A 166 -5.58 -22.26 35.23
CA VAL A 166 -6.95 -22.24 35.71
C VAL A 166 -6.98 -22.68 37.19
N PRO A 167 -6.56 -21.82 38.15
CA PRO A 167 -6.72 -22.09 39.57
C PRO A 167 -8.20 -21.90 39.95
N LEU A 168 -8.97 -23.00 39.98
CA LEU A 168 -10.42 -22.93 40.23
C LEU A 168 -10.86 -23.53 41.55
N ASP A 169 -9.99 -24.25 42.26
CA ASP A 169 -10.43 -25.02 43.43
C ASP A 169 -10.96 -24.12 44.55
N ALA A 170 -10.24 -23.02 44.83
CA ALA A 170 -10.64 -22.03 45.81
C ALA A 170 -11.93 -21.30 45.39
N PHE A 171 -12.03 -20.89 44.12
CA PHE A 171 -13.24 -20.28 43.57
C PHE A 171 -14.46 -21.21 43.67
N LEU A 172 -14.34 -22.46 43.22
CA LEU A 172 -15.44 -23.43 43.25
C LEU A 172 -15.89 -23.72 44.68
N SER A 173 -14.95 -23.78 45.62
CA SER A 173 -15.27 -23.96 47.05
C SER A 173 -15.95 -22.73 47.64
N ALA A 174 -15.55 -21.52 47.25
CA ALA A 174 -16.23 -20.29 47.64
C ALA A 174 -17.67 -20.25 47.13
N THR A 175 -17.91 -20.62 45.87
CA THR A 175 -19.24 -20.64 45.27
C THR A 175 -20.17 -21.69 45.89
N GLN A 176 -19.62 -22.83 46.31
CA GLN A 176 -20.40 -23.86 47.00
C GLN A 176 -20.75 -23.42 48.42
N ALA A 177 -19.77 -22.91 49.17
CA ALA A 177 -20.02 -22.39 50.52
C ALA A 177 -21.05 -21.24 50.52
N ALA A 178 -21.06 -20.39 49.49
CA ALA A 178 -22.06 -19.32 49.36
C ALA A 178 -23.49 -19.82 49.09
N ALA A 179 -23.64 -21.07 48.60
CA ALA A 179 -24.93 -21.68 48.31
C ALA A 179 -25.46 -22.53 49.49
N ASP A 180 -24.66 -22.72 50.54
CA ASP A 180 -25.08 -23.42 51.75
C ASP A 180 -25.85 -22.48 52.70
N ASP A 181 -26.91 -22.98 53.33
CA ASP A 181 -27.73 -22.23 54.30
C ASP A 181 -27.09 -22.15 55.71
N ALA A 182 -25.82 -22.50 55.84
CA ALA A 182 -25.13 -22.52 57.13
C ALA A 182 -24.86 -21.09 57.66
N ALA A 183 -24.88 -20.92 58.98
CA ALA A 183 -24.69 -19.60 59.61
C ALA A 183 -23.31 -18.98 59.32
N ASP A 184 -22.30 -19.81 59.03
CA ASP A 184 -20.92 -19.43 58.70
C ASP A 184 -20.61 -19.43 57.18
N ALA A 185 -21.58 -19.80 56.33
CA ALA A 185 -21.45 -19.93 54.88
C ALA A 185 -20.78 -18.72 54.21
N HIS A 186 -21.19 -17.50 54.60
CA HIS A 186 -20.65 -16.26 54.06
C HIS A 186 -19.17 -16.06 54.43
N GLN A 187 -18.79 -16.36 55.67
CA GLN A 187 -17.42 -16.21 56.15
C GLN A 187 -16.48 -17.23 55.48
N VAL A 188 -16.94 -18.47 55.36
CA VAL A 188 -16.22 -19.56 54.69
C VAL A 188 -16.03 -19.23 53.21
N SER A 189 -17.07 -18.74 52.54
CA SER A 189 -16.99 -18.29 51.15
C SER A 189 -15.96 -17.17 50.95
N ALA A 190 -15.96 -16.17 51.83
CA ALA A 190 -15.02 -15.05 51.77
C ALA A 190 -13.55 -15.51 51.94
N ASP A 191 -13.25 -16.44 52.86
CA ASP A 191 -11.89 -16.98 53.01
C ASP A 191 -11.44 -17.74 51.76
N HIS A 192 -12.33 -18.56 51.18
CA HIS A 192 -12.05 -19.24 49.91
C HIS A 192 -11.81 -18.24 48.77
N MET A 193 -12.52 -17.11 48.73
CA MET A 193 -12.28 -16.07 47.72
C MET A 193 -10.94 -15.36 47.93
N GLY A 194 -10.56 -15.08 49.18
CA GLY A 194 -9.22 -14.56 49.50
C GLY A 194 -8.10 -15.54 49.15
N ARG A 195 -8.34 -16.86 49.23
CA ARG A 195 -7.41 -17.88 48.72
C ARG A 195 -7.32 -17.87 47.21
N HIS A 196 -8.44 -17.69 46.50
CA HIS A 196 -8.47 -17.57 45.04
C HIS A 196 -7.61 -16.40 44.55
N ALA A 197 -7.80 -15.20 45.11
CA ALA A 197 -6.99 -14.03 44.75
C ALA A 197 -5.49 -14.26 44.98
N ARG A 198 -5.11 -14.87 46.11
CA ARG A 198 -3.70 -15.24 46.38
C ARG A 198 -3.13 -16.23 45.37
N GLN A 199 -3.92 -17.21 44.92
CA GLN A 199 -3.50 -18.16 43.88
C GLN A 199 -3.26 -17.45 42.54
N VAL A 200 -4.12 -16.50 42.16
CA VAL A 200 -3.94 -15.69 40.96
C VAL A 200 -2.67 -14.84 41.07
N ARG A 201 -2.45 -14.17 42.21
CA ARG A 201 -1.23 -13.39 42.49
C ARG A 201 0.05 -14.23 42.42
N SER A 202 0.06 -15.41 43.02
CA SER A 202 1.21 -16.33 42.96
C SER A 202 1.49 -16.78 41.52
N HIS A 203 0.46 -16.92 40.70
CA HIS A 203 0.65 -17.28 39.30
C HIS A 203 1.25 -16.13 38.48
N ILE A 204 0.84 -14.89 38.74
CA ILE A 204 1.49 -13.69 38.18
C ILE A 204 2.99 -13.72 38.48
N ASP A 205 3.38 -14.00 39.73
CA ASP A 205 4.79 -14.07 40.12
C ASP A 205 5.54 -15.17 39.36
N ALA A 206 4.94 -16.35 39.23
CA ALA A 206 5.52 -17.45 38.48
C ALA A 206 5.71 -17.11 36.99
N LEU A 207 4.75 -16.42 36.36
CA LEU A 207 4.85 -16.00 34.96
C LEU A 207 5.91 -14.92 34.76
N ALA A 208 5.98 -13.96 35.68
CA ALA A 208 6.97 -12.90 35.63
C ALA A 208 8.41 -13.45 35.72
N GLN A 209 8.63 -14.52 36.49
CA GLN A 209 9.93 -15.19 36.61
C GLN A 209 10.35 -15.92 35.34
N LYS A 210 9.40 -16.50 34.59
CA LYS A 210 9.69 -17.23 33.34
C LYS A 210 10.20 -16.31 32.21
N ALA A 211 10.02 -15.00 32.34
CA ALA A 211 10.60 -13.97 31.48
C ALA A 211 10.52 -14.26 29.96
N TYR A 212 9.39 -14.81 29.49
CA TYR A 212 9.21 -15.23 28.10
C TYR A 212 9.63 -14.13 27.09
N TRP A 213 9.36 -12.86 27.41
CA TRP A 213 9.72 -11.70 26.58
C TRP A 213 11.22 -11.53 26.29
N ARG A 214 12.13 -12.13 27.08
CA ARG A 214 13.59 -12.03 26.84
C ARG A 214 14.05 -12.90 25.67
N GLN A 215 13.33 -13.96 25.36
CA GLN A 215 13.74 -14.98 24.39
C GLN A 215 13.01 -14.87 23.05
N PHE A 216 11.86 -14.19 23.05
CA PHE A 216 11.14 -13.85 21.83
C PHE A 216 11.51 -12.41 21.45
N ALA A 217 12.14 -12.21 20.29
CA ALA A 217 12.35 -10.89 19.70
C ALA A 217 11.73 -10.85 18.30
N PRO A 218 11.04 -9.78 17.88
CA PRO A 218 10.67 -8.55 18.61
C PRO A 218 9.29 -8.67 19.33
N THR A 219 9.25 -9.00 20.60
CA THR A 219 7.97 -9.25 21.34
C THR A 219 7.61 -8.02 22.18
N PRO A 220 6.33 -7.68 22.40
CA PRO A 220 5.96 -6.76 23.48
C PRO A 220 6.54 -7.28 24.79
N GLU A 221 7.01 -6.38 25.66
CA GLU A 221 7.60 -6.71 26.95
C GLU A 221 6.53 -7.18 27.98
N LEU A 222 5.61 -8.06 27.61
CA LEU A 222 4.53 -8.54 28.47
C LEU A 222 4.12 -9.99 28.17
N VAL A 223 3.56 -10.65 29.19
CA VAL A 223 2.96 -11.99 29.10
C VAL A 223 1.47 -11.87 29.40
N VAL A 224 0.64 -12.54 28.62
CA VAL A 224 -0.79 -12.60 28.90
C VAL A 224 -1.09 -13.82 29.76
N MET A 225 -1.69 -13.59 30.93
CA MET A 225 -2.19 -14.64 31.81
C MET A 225 -3.67 -14.84 31.50
N PHE A 226 -4.01 -15.98 30.91
CA PHE A 226 -5.38 -16.26 30.49
C PHE A 226 -6.22 -16.92 31.60
N LEU A 227 -7.34 -16.28 31.97
CA LEU A 227 -8.37 -16.85 32.83
C LEU A 227 -9.60 -17.16 31.98
N PRO A 228 -10.01 -18.43 31.84
CA PRO A 228 -11.06 -18.85 30.89
C PRO A 228 -12.49 -18.40 31.24
N GLY A 229 -12.69 -17.63 32.31
CA GLY A 229 -14.02 -17.15 32.71
C GLY A 229 -13.93 -15.76 33.34
N GLU A 230 -14.86 -14.89 32.95
CA GLU A 230 -14.95 -13.51 33.45
C GLU A 230 -15.08 -13.46 34.98
N ALA A 231 -15.94 -14.33 35.53
CA ALA A 231 -16.19 -14.43 36.97
C ALA A 231 -14.94 -14.76 37.79
N PHE A 232 -13.98 -15.48 37.21
CA PHE A 232 -12.75 -15.84 37.92
C PHE A 232 -11.85 -14.62 38.13
N LEU A 233 -11.77 -13.75 37.12
CA LEU A 233 -10.98 -12.53 37.23
C LEU A 233 -11.73 -11.52 38.11
N SER A 234 -13.02 -11.27 37.88
CA SER A 234 -13.77 -10.26 38.63
C SER A 234 -13.77 -10.53 40.13
N GLN A 235 -13.99 -11.79 40.54
CA GLN A 235 -14.00 -12.16 41.95
C GLN A 235 -12.61 -12.13 42.61
N ALA A 236 -11.54 -12.38 41.83
CA ALA A 236 -10.18 -12.17 42.32
C ALA A 236 -9.88 -10.68 42.55
N LEU A 237 -10.38 -9.80 41.69
CA LEU A 237 -10.23 -8.34 41.83
C LEU A 237 -11.06 -7.77 42.98
N GLU A 238 -12.26 -8.31 43.24
CA GLU A 238 -13.05 -7.92 44.41
C GLU A 238 -12.34 -8.27 45.73
N ALA A 239 -11.68 -9.43 45.79
CA ALA A 239 -10.94 -9.87 46.97
C ALA A 239 -9.54 -9.23 47.10
N ASP A 240 -8.92 -8.80 46.00
CA ASP A 240 -7.64 -8.10 45.96
C ASP A 240 -7.68 -6.95 44.92
N PRO A 241 -8.17 -5.76 45.30
CA PRO A 241 -8.34 -4.64 44.37
C PRO A 241 -7.03 -4.14 43.74
N GLY A 242 -5.88 -4.38 44.37
CA GLY A 242 -4.55 -3.97 43.86
C GLY A 242 -3.91 -4.99 42.93
N LEU A 243 -4.63 -6.04 42.53
CA LEU A 243 -4.08 -7.16 41.76
C LEU A 243 -3.72 -6.77 40.32
N LEU A 244 -4.48 -5.85 39.69
CA LEU A 244 -4.19 -5.39 38.33
C LEU A 244 -2.94 -4.54 38.29
N GLU A 245 -2.80 -3.58 39.22
CA GLU A 245 -1.61 -2.74 39.36
C GLU A 245 -0.39 -3.62 39.64
N TYR A 246 -0.54 -4.61 40.52
CA TYR A 246 0.51 -5.57 40.78
C TYR A 246 0.93 -6.33 39.52
N ALA A 247 -0.02 -6.89 38.78
CA ALA A 247 0.26 -7.61 37.54
C ALA A 247 0.98 -6.71 36.51
N ALA A 248 0.56 -5.46 36.37
CA ALA A 248 1.18 -4.48 35.49
C ALA A 248 2.65 -4.21 35.86
N THR A 249 2.98 -4.03 37.15
CA THR A 249 4.38 -3.87 37.59
C THR A 249 5.26 -5.09 37.28
N ARG A 250 4.64 -6.27 37.18
CA ARG A 250 5.28 -7.54 36.82
C ARG A 250 5.26 -7.85 35.33
N ARG A 251 4.74 -6.94 34.50
CA ARG A 251 4.59 -7.13 33.04
C ARG A 251 3.72 -8.33 32.67
N VAL A 252 2.74 -8.63 33.52
CA VAL A 252 1.73 -9.67 33.28
C VAL A 252 0.39 -8.99 33.07
N VAL A 253 -0.33 -9.37 32.03
CA VAL A 253 -1.67 -8.87 31.73
C VAL A 253 -2.67 -9.99 31.98
N PRO A 254 -3.45 -9.95 33.08
CA PRO A 254 -4.58 -10.84 33.27
C PRO A 254 -5.62 -10.58 32.17
N ALA A 255 -5.99 -11.62 31.44
CA ALA A 255 -6.97 -11.54 30.37
C ALA A 255 -7.99 -12.68 30.47
N THR A 256 -9.24 -12.33 30.36
CA THR A 256 -10.39 -13.20 30.14
C THR A 256 -10.62 -13.41 28.63
N PRO A 257 -11.52 -14.31 28.18
CA PRO A 257 -11.80 -14.47 26.76
C PRO A 257 -12.15 -13.15 26.07
N THR A 258 -12.97 -12.32 26.72
CA THR A 258 -13.38 -11.01 26.18
C THR A 258 -12.19 -10.07 26.03
N THR A 259 -11.41 -9.92 27.10
CA THR A 259 -10.27 -8.99 27.09
C THR A 259 -9.11 -9.49 26.24
N LEU A 260 -8.92 -10.81 26.09
CA LEU A 260 -7.95 -11.39 25.16
C LEU A 260 -8.34 -11.11 23.71
N ILE A 261 -9.60 -11.32 23.33
CA ILE A 261 -10.10 -10.99 21.98
C ILE A 261 -9.86 -9.51 21.70
N ALA A 262 -10.27 -8.63 22.62
CA ALA A 262 -10.08 -7.19 22.47
C ALA A 262 -8.60 -6.83 22.34
N LEU A 263 -7.75 -7.37 23.22
CA LEU A 263 -6.30 -7.16 23.18
C LEU A 263 -5.74 -7.56 21.82
N LEU A 264 -5.95 -8.81 21.38
CA LEU A 264 -5.39 -9.32 20.13
C LEU A 264 -5.90 -8.55 18.89
N ARG A 265 -7.17 -8.13 18.88
CA ARG A 265 -7.72 -7.30 17.79
C ARG A 265 -7.12 -5.90 17.78
N THR A 266 -7.03 -5.24 18.93
CA THR A 266 -6.43 -3.90 19.06
C THR A 266 -4.96 -3.92 18.64
N VAL A 267 -4.24 -4.93 19.10
CA VAL A 267 -2.85 -5.24 18.76
C VAL A 267 -2.69 -5.45 17.24
N SER A 268 -3.44 -6.36 16.66
CA SER A 268 -3.41 -6.63 15.21
C SER A 268 -3.73 -5.38 14.38
N TYR A 269 -4.71 -4.59 14.84
CA TYR A 269 -5.12 -3.37 14.17
C TYR A 269 -4.07 -2.24 14.27
N ALA A 270 -3.52 -2.00 15.47
CA ALA A 270 -2.51 -0.95 15.70
C ALA A 270 -1.24 -1.19 14.87
N TRP A 271 -0.80 -2.45 14.73
CA TRP A 271 0.43 -2.77 14.00
C TRP A 271 0.26 -2.86 12.48
N SER A 272 -0.96 -3.08 11.99
CA SER A 272 -1.28 -2.93 10.57
C SER A 272 -1.04 -1.48 10.09
N GLN A 273 -1.32 -0.48 10.96
CA GLN A 273 -1.08 0.93 10.66
C GLN A 273 0.41 1.29 10.60
N GLU A 274 1.24 0.73 11.49
CA GLU A 274 2.69 0.96 11.48
C GLU A 274 3.36 0.39 10.22
N THR A 275 2.91 -0.80 9.79
CA THR A 275 3.41 -1.44 8.55
C THR A 275 3.02 -0.62 7.31
N LEU A 276 1.79 -0.10 7.26
CA LEU A 276 1.34 0.80 6.19
C LEU A 276 2.15 2.11 6.16
N ALA A 277 2.44 2.70 7.32
CA ALA A 277 3.23 3.93 7.42
C ALA A 277 4.70 3.74 7.03
N HIS A 278 5.27 2.56 7.24
CA HIS A 278 6.60 2.21 6.75
C HIS A 278 6.62 1.99 5.23
N GLY A 279 5.66 1.22 4.70
CA GLY A 279 5.55 1.01 3.25
C GLY A 279 5.32 2.29 2.46
N ALA A 280 4.55 3.24 3.00
CA ALA A 280 4.33 4.54 2.36
C ALA A 280 5.62 5.37 2.21
N ARG A 281 6.51 5.33 3.21
CA ARG A 281 7.81 6.05 3.16
C ARG A 281 8.76 5.46 2.15
N GLU A 282 8.78 4.14 2.02
CA GLU A 282 9.60 3.43 1.04
C GLU A 282 9.14 3.72 -0.40
N VAL A 283 7.82 3.69 -0.64
CA VAL A 283 7.22 4.09 -1.92
C VAL A 283 7.53 5.55 -2.27
N GLN A 284 7.51 6.46 -1.29
CA GLN A 284 7.88 7.87 -1.51
C GLN A 284 9.35 8.02 -1.93
N LEU A 285 10.26 7.28 -1.30
CA LEU A 285 11.69 7.27 -1.64
C LEU A 285 11.94 6.78 -3.05
N VAL A 286 11.36 5.62 -3.40
CA VAL A 286 11.47 5.04 -4.75
C VAL A 286 10.81 5.95 -5.80
N GLY A 287 9.67 6.58 -5.46
CA GLY A 287 9.00 7.54 -6.33
C GLY A 287 9.84 8.78 -6.63
N ARG A 288 10.55 9.31 -5.62
CA ARG A 288 11.46 10.45 -5.80
C ARG A 288 12.65 10.08 -6.69
N GLU A 289 13.27 8.92 -6.44
CA GLU A 289 14.39 8.44 -7.25
C GLU A 289 13.99 8.24 -8.72
N LEU A 290 12.81 7.68 -8.98
CA LEU A 290 12.28 7.52 -10.33
C LEU A 290 12.09 8.88 -11.03
N TYR A 291 11.58 9.88 -10.32
CA TYR A 291 11.37 11.22 -10.88
C TYR A 291 12.71 11.89 -11.27
N GLU A 292 13.73 11.78 -10.42
CA GLU A 292 15.09 12.29 -10.71
C GLU A 292 15.71 11.59 -11.93
N ARG A 293 15.52 10.27 -12.05
CA ARG A 293 15.99 9.51 -13.21
C ARG A 293 15.26 9.91 -14.50
N LEU A 294 13.95 10.15 -14.44
CA LEU A 294 13.17 10.62 -15.59
C LEU A 294 13.61 12.01 -16.04
N ALA A 295 13.90 12.92 -15.11
CA ALA A 295 14.43 14.25 -15.43
C ALA A 295 15.77 14.14 -16.17
N THR A 296 16.70 13.32 -15.64
CA THR A 296 18.00 13.06 -16.27
C THR A 296 17.84 12.46 -17.68
N MET A 297 16.94 11.49 -17.84
CA MET A 297 16.64 10.90 -19.13
C MET A 297 16.09 11.93 -20.13
N GLY A 298 15.23 12.85 -19.68
CA GLY A 298 14.73 13.96 -20.49
C GLY A 298 15.85 14.81 -21.09
N GLU A 299 16.88 15.15 -20.31
CA GLU A 299 18.05 15.89 -20.80
C GLU A 299 18.88 15.12 -21.85
N HIS A 300 18.99 13.80 -21.69
CA HIS A 300 19.66 12.96 -22.68
C HIS A 300 18.89 12.91 -24.00
N VAL A 301 17.56 12.78 -23.93
CA VAL A 301 16.68 12.78 -25.10
C VAL A 301 16.69 14.13 -25.81
N ASP A 302 16.71 15.25 -25.07
CA ASP A 302 16.87 16.59 -25.66
C ASP A 302 18.19 16.74 -26.43
N ARG A 303 19.31 16.33 -25.82
CA ARG A 303 20.63 16.35 -26.49
C ARG A 303 20.65 15.48 -27.74
N LEU A 304 20.02 14.31 -27.69
CA LEU A 304 19.89 13.42 -28.85
C LEU A 304 19.06 14.09 -29.95
N GLY A 305 17.93 14.70 -29.60
CA GLY A 305 17.10 15.47 -30.54
C GLY A 305 17.90 16.57 -31.25
N ARG A 306 18.65 17.39 -30.51
CA ARG A 306 19.51 18.43 -31.08
C ARG A 306 20.57 17.86 -32.03
N SER A 307 21.17 16.72 -31.68
CA SER A 307 22.18 16.05 -32.51
C SER A 307 21.58 15.53 -33.82
N LEU A 308 20.39 14.94 -33.76
CA LEU A 308 19.65 14.49 -34.94
C LEU A 308 19.27 15.67 -35.84
N THR A 309 18.77 16.79 -35.27
CA THR A 309 18.48 18.00 -36.03
C THR A 309 19.72 18.53 -36.76
N SER A 310 20.88 18.52 -36.10
CA SER A 310 22.15 18.94 -36.71
C SER A 310 22.57 18.01 -37.85
N ALA A 311 22.46 16.68 -37.65
CA ALA A 311 22.77 15.68 -38.66
C ALA A 311 21.88 15.81 -39.91
N VAL A 312 20.57 15.98 -39.72
CA VAL A 312 19.61 16.25 -40.80
C VAL A 312 19.97 17.55 -41.53
N GLY A 313 20.35 18.59 -40.81
CA GLY A 313 20.82 19.85 -41.40
C GLY A 313 22.08 19.68 -42.26
N ALA A 314 23.04 18.86 -41.83
CA ALA A 314 24.25 18.55 -42.61
C ALA A 314 23.93 17.72 -43.87
N TYR A 315 23.06 16.72 -43.73
CA TYR A 315 22.57 15.91 -44.86
C TYR A 315 21.89 16.79 -45.93
N ASN A 316 20.96 17.67 -45.53
CA ASN A 316 20.27 18.57 -46.45
C ASN A 316 21.24 19.49 -47.21
N LYS A 317 22.28 20.01 -46.55
CA LYS A 317 23.34 20.81 -47.19
C LYS A 317 24.15 19.99 -48.21
N ALA A 318 24.47 18.73 -47.88
CA ALA A 318 25.21 17.84 -48.78
C ALA A 318 24.40 17.52 -50.04
N VAL A 319 23.12 17.15 -49.88
CA VAL A 319 22.20 16.91 -51.00
C VAL A 319 22.04 18.16 -51.87
N ALA A 320 21.82 19.33 -51.27
CA ALA A 320 21.71 20.58 -52.02
C ALA A 320 22.98 20.89 -52.83
N SER A 321 24.18 20.60 -52.30
CA SER A 321 25.45 20.77 -53.03
C SER A 321 25.60 19.74 -54.17
N LEU A 322 25.18 18.50 -53.94
CA LEU A 322 25.16 17.45 -54.96
C LEU A 322 24.26 17.87 -56.13
N GLU A 323 23.05 18.33 -55.86
CA GLU A 323 22.08 18.76 -56.87
C GLU A 323 22.52 20.00 -57.64
N SER A 324 22.91 21.05 -56.92
CA SER A 324 23.16 22.38 -57.51
C SER A 324 24.50 22.50 -58.22
N ARG A 325 25.52 21.72 -57.83
CA ARG A 325 26.88 21.84 -58.40
C ARG A 325 27.30 20.58 -59.13
N VAL A 326 27.22 19.43 -58.46
CA VAL A 326 27.79 18.18 -58.98
C VAL A 326 26.95 17.63 -60.12
N LEU A 327 25.63 17.49 -59.95
CA LEU A 327 24.73 16.97 -61.00
C LEU A 327 24.60 17.94 -62.19
N VAL A 328 24.76 19.25 -61.98
CA VAL A 328 24.83 20.22 -63.08
C VAL A 328 26.12 20.03 -63.90
N SER A 329 27.26 19.91 -63.22
CA SER A 329 28.55 19.69 -63.88
C SER A 329 28.61 18.34 -64.59
N ALA A 330 28.04 17.30 -63.97
CA ALA A 330 27.98 15.96 -64.55
C ALA A 330 27.06 15.91 -65.79
N ARG A 331 25.90 16.60 -65.78
CA ARG A 331 25.07 16.78 -66.97
C ARG A 331 25.84 17.48 -68.09
N ARG A 332 26.56 18.55 -67.77
CA ARG A 332 27.39 19.28 -68.76
C ARG A 332 28.51 18.42 -69.35
N MET A 333 29.10 17.49 -68.58
CA MET A 333 30.10 16.54 -69.10
C MET A 333 29.46 15.44 -69.96
N HIS A 334 28.25 14.99 -69.62
CA HIS A 334 27.49 14.05 -70.44
C HIS A 334 27.13 14.67 -71.81
N ASP A 335 26.71 15.94 -71.84
CA ASP A 335 26.43 16.68 -73.07
C ASP A 335 27.68 16.86 -73.97
N LEU A 336 28.88 16.73 -73.40
CA LEU A 336 30.17 16.81 -74.11
C LEU A 336 30.74 15.43 -74.48
N GLU A 337 29.97 14.34 -74.28
CA GLU A 337 30.34 12.95 -74.57
C GLU A 337 31.59 12.43 -73.81
N VAL A 338 31.95 13.05 -72.68
CA VAL A 338 33.20 12.74 -71.95
C VAL A 338 33.05 11.55 -70.98
N GLY A 339 31.88 10.89 -70.89
CA GLY A 339 31.70 9.72 -70.02
C GLY A 339 30.46 8.88 -70.30
N SER A 340 30.57 7.56 -70.10
CA SER A 340 29.57 6.54 -70.48
C SER A 340 28.78 5.92 -69.30
N ALA A 341 28.94 6.42 -68.07
CA ALA A 341 28.28 5.87 -66.89
C ALA A 341 26.98 6.62 -66.53
N GLU A 342 25.89 5.89 -66.35
CA GLU A 342 24.58 6.43 -65.92
C GLU A 342 24.59 6.76 -64.41
N LEU A 343 24.18 7.98 -64.06
CA LEU A 343 24.23 8.46 -62.67
C LEU A 343 22.95 8.08 -61.92
N VAL A 344 23.10 7.27 -60.87
CA VAL A 344 21.99 6.89 -59.98
C VAL A 344 21.64 8.06 -59.07
N SER A 345 20.35 8.45 -59.04
CA SER A 345 19.84 9.45 -58.10
C SER A 345 19.62 8.82 -56.72
N PRO A 346 20.21 9.35 -55.64
CA PRO A 346 19.97 8.82 -54.30
C PRO A 346 18.51 9.05 -53.88
N ALA A 347 17.93 8.06 -53.18
CA ALA A 347 16.57 8.18 -52.65
C ALA A 347 16.54 9.21 -51.49
N PRO A 348 15.52 10.08 -51.42
CA PRO A 348 15.39 11.03 -50.32
C PRO A 348 15.05 10.31 -49.01
N VAL A 349 15.67 10.74 -47.91
CA VAL A 349 15.27 10.32 -46.56
C VAL A 349 14.06 11.15 -46.14
N GLY A 350 12.88 10.53 -46.07
CA GLY A 350 11.59 11.20 -45.79
C GLY A 350 11.16 11.21 -44.31
N GLU A 351 11.95 10.68 -43.39
CA GLU A 351 11.58 10.63 -41.97
C GLU A 351 12.00 11.91 -41.23
N ALA A 352 11.01 12.72 -40.87
CA ALA A 352 11.21 13.86 -39.99
C ALA A 352 11.43 13.38 -38.54
N VAL A 353 12.33 14.06 -37.82
CA VAL A 353 12.53 13.82 -36.38
C VAL A 353 11.24 14.18 -35.65
N ARG A 354 10.67 13.20 -34.94
CA ARG A 354 9.42 13.38 -34.19
C ARG A 354 9.62 14.41 -33.08
N PRO A 355 8.84 15.51 -33.04
CA PRO A 355 8.97 16.50 -31.99
C PRO A 355 8.51 15.94 -30.65
N LEU A 356 9.14 16.39 -29.56
CA LEU A 356 8.70 16.12 -28.20
C LEU A 356 7.39 16.90 -27.96
N GLY A 357 6.31 16.18 -27.69
CA GLY A 357 4.97 16.76 -27.49
C GLY A 357 4.40 16.57 -26.09
N ALA A 358 5.11 15.86 -25.20
CA ALA A 358 4.65 15.65 -23.83
C ALA A 358 4.92 16.92 -23.01
N PRO A 359 3.89 17.57 -22.43
CA PRO A 359 4.06 18.81 -21.66
C PRO A 359 4.99 18.66 -20.45
N GLU A 360 5.09 17.46 -19.88
CA GLU A 360 6.00 17.12 -18.77
C GLU A 360 7.48 17.13 -19.18
N LEU A 361 7.79 17.04 -20.49
CA LEU A 361 9.15 17.12 -21.04
C LEU A 361 9.51 18.50 -21.57
N LEU A 362 8.53 19.40 -21.71
CA LEU A 362 8.70 20.73 -22.30
C LEU A 362 8.81 21.84 -21.25
N ASP A 363 8.32 21.61 -20.03
CA ASP A 363 8.40 22.56 -18.92
C ASP A 363 8.53 21.81 -17.58
N PRO A 364 9.72 21.75 -16.96
CA PRO A 364 9.94 21.07 -15.68
C PRO A 364 9.29 21.77 -14.48
N GLN A 365 8.72 22.97 -14.67
CA GLN A 365 7.99 23.73 -13.64
C GLN A 365 6.49 23.85 -13.97
N ALA A 366 6.02 23.20 -15.03
CA ALA A 366 4.63 23.23 -15.42
C ALA A 366 3.75 22.63 -14.31
N PRO A 367 2.82 23.40 -13.70
CA PRO A 367 1.90 22.84 -12.73
C PRO A 367 1.12 21.70 -13.38
N GLY A 368 1.09 20.55 -12.71
CA GLY A 368 0.37 19.38 -13.18
C GLY A 368 -1.09 19.75 -13.48
N ARG A 369 -1.72 19.09 -14.45
CA ARG A 369 -3.08 19.45 -14.91
C ARG A 369 -4.11 19.60 -13.77
N ALA A 370 -3.93 18.91 -12.65
CA ALA A 370 -4.74 19.04 -11.44
C ALA A 370 -4.67 20.44 -10.79
N GLU A 371 -3.50 21.06 -10.74
CA GLU A 371 -3.30 22.39 -10.15
C GLU A 371 -3.84 23.50 -11.07
N ARG A 372 -3.83 23.29 -12.39
CA ARG A 372 -4.49 24.19 -13.36
C ARG A 372 -6.02 24.09 -13.31
N ALA A 373 -6.55 22.91 -13.02
CA ALA A 373 -7.99 22.71 -12.84
C ALA A 373 -8.49 23.39 -11.55
N ALA A 374 -7.72 23.30 -10.45
CA ALA A 374 -8.03 23.97 -9.19
C ALA A 374 -8.03 25.50 -9.30
N ARG A 375 -7.09 26.09 -10.05
CA ARG A 375 -7.02 27.56 -10.28
C ARG A 375 -8.09 28.12 -11.23
N ARG A 376 -8.81 27.26 -11.96
CA ARG A 376 -9.93 27.68 -12.82
C ARG A 376 -11.29 27.51 -12.14
N ALA A 377 -11.34 26.82 -11.00
CA ALA A 377 -12.56 26.53 -10.25
C ALA A 377 -12.76 27.41 -9.01
N GLY A 378 -11.78 28.26 -8.67
CA GLY A 378 -11.92 29.41 -7.77
C GLY A 378 -11.86 30.69 -8.59
#